data_AF-A0A5C7JF61-F1
#
_entry.id   AF-A0A5C7JF61-F1
#
_cell.length_a   1.000
_cell.length_b   1.000
_cell.length_c   1.000
_cell.angle_alpha   90.00
_cell.angle_beta   90.00
_cell.angle_gamma   90.00
#
_symmetry.space_group_name_H-M   'P 1'
#
loop_
_entity.id
_entity.type
_entity.pdbx_description
1 polymer ?
#
loop_
_entity_poly.entity_id
_entity_poly.type
_entity_poly.pdbx_seq_one_letter_code
_entity_poly.pdbx_strand_id
1 'polypeptide(L)' 'MKYEDIITTVTSIVNDETIYKKGLILTYELDEKEHIDLNEEVFHLFNPMTVPFIPEEEFEIAIGGIVVKLIRKVA' A
#
# COMPACT_ATOMS: atom_id res chain seq x y z
N MET A 1 10.36 1.79 1.46
CA MET A 1 9.56 0.58 1.13
C MET A 1 9.10 0.68 -0.33
N LYS A 2 9.00 -0.42 -1.08
CA LYS A 2 8.46 -0.44 -2.47
C LYS A 2 7.13 -1.19 -2.55
N TYR A 3 6.36 -0.96 -3.62
CA TYR A 3 5.11 -1.70 -3.87
C TYR A 3 5.32 -3.22 -3.92
N GLU A 4 6.43 -3.69 -4.50
CA GLU A 4 6.80 -5.12 -4.55
C GLU A 4 7.00 -5.75 -3.17
N ASP A 5 7.53 -4.99 -2.20
CA ASP A 5 7.72 -5.47 -0.82
C ASP A 5 6.35 -5.72 -0.15
N ILE A 6 5.38 -4.85 -0.43
CA ILE A 6 4.01 -4.98 0.09
C ILE A 6 3.33 -6.18 -0.55
N ILE A 7 3.44 -6.36 -1.87
CA ILE A 7 2.88 -7.54 -2.56
C ILE A 7 3.45 -8.81 -1.94
N THR A 8 4.77 -8.88 -1.74
CA THR A 8 5.44 -10.06 -1.18
C THR A 8 4.93 -10.37 0.23
N THR A 9 4.81 -9.34 1.06
CA THR A 9 4.28 -9.47 2.43
C THR A 9 2.84 -9.95 2.44
N VAL A 10 1.95 -9.28 1.70
CA VAL A 10 0.53 -9.64 1.67
C VAL A 10 0.33 -11.02 1.07
N THR A 11 1.08 -11.40 0.03
CA THR A 11 1.04 -12.73 -0.55
C THR A 11 1.39 -13.81 0.48
N SER A 12 2.37 -13.55 1.34
CA SER A 12 2.73 -14.46 2.43
C SER A 12 1.59 -14.62 3.44
N ILE A 13 0.90 -13.52 3.79
CA ILE A 13 -0.26 -13.54 4.69
C ILE A 13 -1.46 -14.28 4.05
N VAL A 14 -1.72 -14.04 2.77
CA VAL A 14 -2.82 -14.68 2.03
C VAL A 14 -2.62 -16.19 1.91
N ASN A 15 -1.38 -16.62 1.70
CA ASN A 15 -1.05 -18.05 1.53
C ASN A 15 -0.92 -18.82 2.84
N ASP A 16 -0.86 -18.14 3.99
CA ASP A 16 -0.82 -18.80 5.29
C ASP A 16 -2.24 -19.19 5.75
N GLU A 17 -2.55 -20.48 5.68
CA GLU A 17 -3.85 -21.04 6.10
C GLU A 17 -4.14 -20.89 7.60
N THR A 18 -3.10 -20.66 8.42
CA THR A 18 -3.24 -20.49 9.88
C THR A 18 -3.73 -19.08 10.26
N ILE A 19 -3.65 -18.13 9.34
CA ILE A 19 -4.12 -16.76 9.56
C ILE A 19 -5.62 -16.66 9.27
N TYR A 20 -6.38 -16.18 10.26
CA TYR A 20 -7.78 -15.78 10.10
C TYR A 20 -7.88 -14.40 9.44
N LYS A 21 -8.32 -14.35 8.19
CA LYS A 21 -8.21 -13.16 7.32
C LYS A 21 -9.46 -12.27 7.32
N LYS A 22 -10.59 -12.75 7.83
CA LYS A 22 -11.85 -11.98 7.76
C LYS A 22 -11.78 -10.77 8.69
N GLY A 23 -11.82 -9.58 8.09
CA GLY A 23 -11.67 -8.30 8.80
C GLY A 23 -10.22 -7.91 9.07
N LEU A 24 -9.25 -8.59 8.47
CA LEU A 24 -7.83 -8.24 8.57
C LEU A 24 -7.53 -7.00 7.74
N ILE A 25 -6.92 -6.01 8.38
CA ILE A 25 -6.41 -4.78 7.76
C ILE A 25 -4.94 -4.67 8.11
N LEU A 26 -4.11 -4.38 7.11
CA LEU A 26 -2.69 -4.11 7.30
C LEU A 26 -2.47 -2.60 7.17
N THR A 27 -1.85 -1.97 8.17
CA THR A 27 -1.57 -0.54 8.13
C THR A 27 -0.07 -0.31 8.22
N TYR A 28 0.47 0.48 7.31
CA TYR A 28 1.82 1.01 7.37
C TYR A 28 1.77 2.52 7.58
N GLU A 29 2.46 2.98 8.62
CA GLU A 29 2.77 4.39 8.81
C GLU A 29 4.18 4.63 8.28
N LEU A 30 4.30 5.50 7.29
CA LEU A 30 5.54 5.76 6.56
C LEU A 30 5.98 7.20 6.75
N ASP A 31 7.29 7.43 6.82
CA ASP A 31 7.82 8.78 6.80
C ASP A 31 7.51 9.46 5.45
N GLU A 32 7.41 10.79 5.45
CA GLU A 32 6.91 11.59 4.32
C GLU A 32 7.51 11.18 2.96
N LYS A 33 8.84 11.07 2.90
CA LYS A 33 9.52 10.70 1.66
C LYS A 33 9.10 9.31 1.16
N GLU A 34 9.13 8.31 2.04
CA GLU A 34 8.78 6.94 1.64
C GLU A 34 7.30 6.81 1.27
N HIS A 35 6.43 7.57 1.95
CA HIS A 35 5.01 7.61 1.64
C HIS A 35 4.76 8.20 0.24
N ILE A 36 5.36 9.36 -0.07
CA ILE A 36 5.19 10.04 -1.35
C ILE A 36 5.75 9.19 -2.49
N ASP A 37 6.97 8.65 -2.33
CA ASP A 37 7.63 7.81 -3.35
C ASP A 37 6.75 6.59 -3.69
N LEU A 38 6.16 5.93 -2.68
CA LEU A 38 5.28 4.78 -2.88
C LEU A 38 3.92 5.17 -3.46
N ASN A 39 3.35 6.29 -3.04
CA ASN A 39 2.09 6.79 -3.58
C ASN A 39 2.23 7.10 -5.07
N GLU A 40 3.33 7.74 -5.48
CA GLU A 40 3.64 8.01 -6.89
C GLU A 40 3.82 6.71 -7.68
N GLU A 41 4.59 5.75 -7.14
CA GLU A 41 4.77 4.43 -7.75
C GLU A 41 3.41 3.75 -8.00
N VAL A 42 2.55 3.68 -6.97
CA VAL A 42 1.21 3.07 -7.07
C VAL A 42 0.34 3.84 -8.05
N PHE A 43 0.33 5.17 -7.99
CA PHE A 43 -0.46 6.00 -8.90
C PHE A 43 -0.14 5.70 -10.37
N HIS A 44 1.14 5.59 -10.73
CA HIS A 44 1.57 5.32 -12.10
C HIS A 44 1.34 3.88 -12.56
N LEU A 45 1.10 2.93 -11.66
CA LEU A 45 0.66 1.58 -12.04
C LEU A 45 -0.77 1.57 -12.60
N PHE A 46 -1.61 2.51 -12.18
CA PHE A 46 -3.03 2.54 -12.53
C PHE A 46 -3.44 3.74 -13.38
N ASN A 47 -2.57 4.73 -13.54
CA ASN A 47 -2.85 5.95 -14.29
C ASN A 47 -1.84 6.18 -15.42
N PRO A 48 -2.28 6.69 -16.59
CA PRO A 48 -1.36 7.13 -17.64
C PRO A 48 -0.41 8.23 -17.14
N MET A 49 0.82 8.25 -17.65
CA MET A 49 1.84 9.28 -17.34
C MET A 49 1.40 10.72 -17.69
N THR A 50 0.30 10.90 -18.42
CA THR A 50 -0.26 12.21 -18.76
C THR A 50 -1.10 12.81 -17.62
N VAL A 51 -1.48 12.01 -16.62
CA VAL A 51 -2.24 12.49 -15.46
C VAL A 51 -1.24 12.98 -14.40
N PRO A 52 -1.37 14.22 -13.90
CA PRO A 52 -0.49 14.71 -12.85
C PRO A 52 -0.71 13.93 -11.56
N PHE A 53 0.39 13.53 -10.92
CA PHE A 53 0.36 12.94 -9.59
C PHE A 53 0.16 14.03 -8.53
N ILE A 54 -0.73 13.76 -7.58
CA ILE A 54 -0.97 14.59 -6.39
C ILE A 54 -0.80 13.68 -5.17
N PRO A 55 0.18 13.95 -4.29
CA PRO A 55 0.38 13.14 -3.10
C PRO A 55 -0.83 13.22 -2.17
N GLU A 56 -1.33 12.05 -1.75
CA GLU A 56 -2.39 11.91 -0.75
C GLU A 56 -1.77 11.76 0.66
N GLU A 57 -2.48 12.16 1.71
CA GLU A 57 -2.05 11.91 3.12
C GLU A 57 -2.20 10.42 3.49
N GLU A 58 -3.23 9.78 2.93
CA GLU A 58 -3.60 8.40 3.18
C GLU A 58 -4.14 7.79 1.88
N PHE A 59 -3.74 6.57 1.56
CA PHE A 59 -4.30 5.82 0.44
C PHE A 59 -4.38 4.33 0.77
N GLU A 60 -5.19 3.61 0.00
CA GLU A 60 -5.46 2.18 0.21
C GLU A 60 -5.21 1.36 -1.05
N ILE A 61 -4.65 0.16 -0.87
CA ILE A 61 -4.47 -0.84 -1.92
C ILE A 61 -5.07 -2.17 -1.46
N ALA A 62 -5.73 -2.88 -2.37
CA ALA A 62 -6.33 -4.18 -2.10
C ALA A 62 -5.51 -5.28 -2.78
N ILE A 63 -4.93 -6.19 -1.99
CA ILE A 63 -4.11 -7.30 -2.49
C ILE A 63 -4.65 -8.60 -1.89
N GLY A 64 -5.07 -9.54 -2.73
CA GLY A 64 -5.54 -10.87 -2.29
C GLY A 64 -6.71 -10.83 -1.30
N GLY A 65 -7.56 -9.81 -1.36
CA GLY A 65 -8.69 -9.61 -0.45
C GLY A 65 -8.33 -8.96 0.90
N ILE A 66 -7.07 -8.60 1.12
CA ILE A 66 -6.61 -7.83 2.27
C ILE A 66 -6.49 -6.36 1.87
N VAL A 67 -7.05 -5.46 2.68
CA VAL A 67 -6.88 -4.01 2.53
C VAL A 67 -5.58 -3.61 3.23
N VAL A 68 -4.70 -2.94 2.49
CA VAL A 68 -3.49 -2.33 3.01
C VAL A 68 -3.66 -0.82 3.00
N LYS A 69 -3.58 -0.20 4.17
CA LYS A 69 -3.68 1.24 4.37
C LYS A 69 -2.29 1.85 4.55
N LEU A 70 -1.99 2.89 3.79
CA LEU A 70 -0.70 3.57 3.76
C LEU A 70 -0.88 5.01 4.23
N ILE A 71 -0.37 5.31 5.42
CA ILE A 71 -0.59 6.58 6.12
C ILE A 71 0.73 7.33 6.19
N ARG A 72 0.71 8.61 5.82
CA ARG A 72 1.85 9.50 6.03
C ARG A 72 1.95 9.83 7.51
N LYS A 73 3.10 9.53 8.11
CA LYS A 73 3.35 9.84 9.50
C LYS A 73 3.37 11.35 9.71
N VAL A 74 2.52 11.83 10.61
CA VAL A 74 2.53 13.23 11.04
C VAL A 74 3.58 13.35 12.16
N ALA A 75 4.57 14.20 11.95
CA ALA A 75 5.65 14.46 12.91
C ALA A 75 5.15 15.22 14.15
#